data_AF-A0A0F4YEL7-F1
#
_entry.id   AF-A0A0F4YEL7-F1
#
_cell.length_a   1.000
_cell.length_b   1.000
_cell.length_c   1.000
_cell.angle_alpha   90.00
_cell.angle_beta   90.00
_cell.angle_gamma   90.00
#
_symmetry.space_group_name_H-M   'P 1'
#
loop_
_entity.id
_entity.type
_entity.pdbx_description
1 polymer ?
#
loop_
_entity_poly.entity_id
_entity_poly.type
_entity_poly.pdbx_seq_one_letter_code
_entity_poly.pdbx_strand_id
1 'polypeptide(L)'
;RGLPPQISTVCYLAQLLLSARLSSSEASVGEKWVNQFIKRHKELCSKYSQKYDYQQAKCEDPELIKGWFKRFHDTIQKYGIVEQDIYNMDETGFQMGVISTAKVICRSETRESHAKIIQPGNHEWVTAIVAVNAMDGPYLRRLF
;
A
#
# COMPACT_ATOMS: atom_id res chain seq x y z
N ARG A 1 5.53 18.29 -14.49
CA ARG A 1 4.24 18.10 -13.77
C ARG A 1 4.57 17.50 -12.41
N GLY A 2 4.21 18.18 -11.31
CA GLY A 2 4.62 17.81 -9.94
C GLY A 2 3.87 16.59 -9.38
N LEU A 3 4.39 16.03 -8.28
CA LEU A 3 3.78 14.91 -7.57
C LEU A 3 2.46 15.34 -6.91
N PRO A 4 1.42 14.49 -6.90
CA PRO A 4 0.19 14.83 -6.22
C PRO A 4 0.44 14.95 -4.71
N PRO A 5 -0.04 16.02 -4.06
CA PRO A 5 0.24 16.28 -2.67
C PRO A 5 -0.40 15.20 -1.79
N GLN A 6 0.34 14.76 -0.77
CA GLN A 6 -0.18 13.87 0.26
C GLN A 6 -1.12 14.64 1.20
N ILE A 7 -1.95 13.90 1.97
CA ILE A 7 -2.81 14.51 3.00
C ILE A 7 -1.98 15.35 3.99
N SER A 8 -0.82 14.87 4.40
CA SER A 8 0.12 15.59 5.29
C SER A 8 0.59 16.90 4.66
N THR A 9 0.95 16.90 3.37
CA THR A 9 1.36 18.08 2.63
C THR A 9 0.23 19.11 2.54
N VAL A 10 -1.01 18.67 2.28
CA VAL A 10 -2.17 19.59 2.21
C VAL A 10 -2.47 20.19 3.58
N CYS A 11 -2.38 19.40 4.65
CA CYS A 11 -2.53 19.90 6.03
C CYS A 11 -1.46 20.95 6.36
N TYR A 12 -0.19 20.65 6.03
CA TYR A 12 0.94 21.56 6.24
C TYR A 12 0.77 22.89 5.49
N LEU A 13 0.38 22.85 4.22
CA LEU A 13 0.13 24.05 3.42
C LEU A 13 -1.05 24.87 3.96
N ALA A 14 -2.11 24.21 4.43
CA ALA A 14 -3.23 24.88 5.07
C ALA A 14 -2.80 25.56 6.38
N GLN A 15 -1.95 24.90 7.17
CA GLN A 15 -1.38 25.46 8.41
C GLN A 15 -0.50 26.68 8.11
N LEU A 16 0.31 26.65 7.06
CA LEU A 16 1.12 27.80 6.61
C LEU A 16 0.27 28.99 6.17
N LEU A 17 -0.82 28.76 5.43
CA LEU A 17 -1.73 29.83 5.03
C LEU A 17 -2.49 30.42 6.22
N LEU A 18 -2.82 29.58 7.21
CA LEU A 18 -3.49 30.00 8.43
C LEU A 18 -2.58 30.88 9.29
N SER A 19 -1.32 30.48 9.49
CA SER A 19 -0.34 31.27 10.26
C SER A 19 0.05 32.58 9.57
N ALA A 20 0.05 32.61 8.24
CA ALA A 20 0.29 33.85 7.48
C ALA A 20 -0.89 34.85 7.58
N ARG A 21 -2.11 34.37 7.83
CA ARG A 21 -3.34 35.20 7.90
C ARG A 21 -3.70 35.61 9.31
N LEU A 22 -3.44 34.76 10.29
CA LEU A 22 -3.67 35.00 11.70
C LEU A 22 -2.30 35.09 12.35
N SER A 23 -1.89 36.29 12.77
CA SER A 23 -0.68 36.52 13.57
C SER A 23 -0.73 35.87 14.96
N SER A 24 -1.74 35.03 15.23
CA SER A 24 -1.99 34.35 16.50
C SER A 24 -1.51 32.91 16.43
N SER A 25 -0.69 32.55 17.42
CA SER A 25 0.00 31.27 17.58
C SER A 25 -0.90 30.08 17.91
N GLU A 26 -2.21 30.27 18.06
CA GLU A 26 -3.12 29.25 18.64
C GLU A 26 -4.00 28.53 17.62
N ALA A 27 -4.10 29.01 16.38
CA ALA A 27 -4.96 28.41 15.37
C ALA A 27 -4.25 27.22 14.68
N SER A 28 -4.69 26.00 14.98
CA SER A 28 -4.23 24.78 14.31
C SER A 28 -5.32 24.20 13.40
N VAL A 29 -4.89 23.63 12.27
CA VAL A 29 -5.77 22.89 11.38
C VAL A 29 -6.13 21.57 12.04
N GLY A 30 -7.41 21.35 12.31
CA GLY A 30 -7.88 20.12 12.92
C GLY A 30 -7.62 18.88 12.03
N GLU A 31 -7.32 17.74 12.65
CA GLU A 31 -6.97 16.48 11.97
C GLU A 31 -7.96 16.06 10.87
N LYS A 32 -9.27 16.30 11.10
CA LYS A 32 -10.33 15.95 10.15
C LYS A 32 -10.53 16.97 9.02
N TRP A 33 -9.83 18.10 9.06
CA TRP A 33 -10.06 19.21 8.12
C TRP A 33 -9.81 18.81 6.67
N VAL A 34 -8.71 18.11 6.38
CA VAL A 34 -8.38 17.69 5.00
C VAL A 34 -9.44 16.73 4.44
N ASN A 35 -9.92 15.78 5.25
CA ASN A 35 -10.98 14.86 4.83
C ASN A 35 -12.30 15.61 4.58
N GLN A 36 -12.64 16.60 5.42
CA GLN A 36 -13.83 17.43 5.22
C GLN A 36 -13.69 18.34 4.00
N PHE A 37 -12.50 18.88 3.75
CA PHE A 37 -12.20 19.71 2.59
C PHE A 37 -12.41 18.90 1.30
N ILE A 38 -11.82 17.70 1.20
CA ILE A 38 -12.04 16.82 0.05
C ILE A 38 -13.53 16.47 -0.11
N LYS A 39 -14.26 16.24 0.98
CA LYS A 39 -15.71 15.93 0.92
C LYS A 39 -16.56 17.11 0.41
N ARG A 40 -16.16 18.35 0.69
CA ARG A 40 -16.85 19.57 0.23
C ARG A 40 -16.58 19.88 -1.25
N HIS A 41 -15.42 19.47 -1.76
CA HIS A 41 -14.93 19.73 -3.11
C HIS A 41 -15.05 18.46 -3.98
N LYS A 42 -16.19 18.28 -4.66
CA LYS A 42 -16.48 17.10 -5.52
C LYS A 42 -15.48 16.92 -6.67
N GLU A 43 -14.79 18.00 -7.04
CA GLU A 43 -13.71 18.03 -8.01
C GLU A 43 -12.42 17.37 -7.51
N LEU A 44 -12.30 17.06 -6.21
CA LEU A 44 -11.15 16.39 -5.59
C LEU A 44 -11.51 14.96 -5.18
N CYS A 45 -10.55 14.05 -5.30
CA CYS A 45 -10.66 12.70 -4.78
C CYS A 45 -9.36 12.27 -4.08
N SER A 46 -9.48 11.48 -3.01
CA SER A 46 -8.35 10.81 -2.38
C SER A 46 -8.23 9.39 -2.93
N LYS A 47 -7.05 9.00 -3.40
CA LYS A 47 -6.77 7.64 -3.86
C LYS A 47 -5.55 7.10 -3.12
N TYR A 48 -5.56 5.80 -2.84
CA TYR A 48 -4.35 5.10 -2.40
C TYR A 48 -3.48 4.88 -3.63
N SER A 49 -2.25 5.40 -3.59
CA SER A 49 -1.25 5.08 -4.61
C SER A 49 -0.58 3.78 -4.19
N GLN A 50 -1.07 2.64 -4.68
CA GLN A 50 -0.33 1.39 -4.59
C GLN A 50 0.58 1.28 -5.81
N LYS A 51 1.83 0.85 -5.58
CA LYS A 51 2.66 0.33 -6.67
C LYS A 51 2.10 -1.04 -7.02
N TYR A 52 1.12 -1.09 -7.91
CA TYR A 52 0.76 -2.35 -8.53
C TYR A 52 1.83 -2.67 -9.57
N ASP A 53 2.47 -3.83 -9.47
CA ASP A 53 3.54 -4.20 -10.38
C ASP A 53 2.95 -4.51 -11.75
N TYR A 54 2.99 -3.51 -12.63
CA TYR A 54 2.49 -3.61 -13.99
C TYR A 54 3.20 -4.69 -14.81
N GLN A 55 4.42 -5.10 -14.41
CA GLN A 55 5.12 -6.22 -15.05
C GLN A 55 4.50 -7.55 -14.64
N GLN A 56 4.09 -7.69 -13.37
CA GLN A 56 3.41 -8.89 -12.89
C GLN A 56 2.11 -9.15 -13.66
N ALA A 57 1.28 -8.11 -13.84
CA ALA A 57 0.01 -8.24 -14.58
C ALA A 57 0.18 -8.61 -16.07
N LYS A 58 1.35 -8.36 -16.67
CA LYS A 58 1.64 -8.74 -18.06
C LYS A 58 2.16 -10.16 -18.21
N CYS A 59 2.75 -10.71 -17.16
CA CYS A 59 3.39 -12.01 -17.17
C CYS A 59 2.46 -13.13 -16.67
N GLU A 60 1.31 -12.79 -16.08
CA GLU A 60 0.30 -13.76 -15.65
C GLU A 60 -0.49 -14.31 -16.85
N ASP A 61 -0.34 -15.60 -17.14
CA ASP A 61 -1.17 -16.34 -18.10
C ASP A 61 -2.30 -17.06 -17.34
N PRO A 62 -3.58 -16.66 -17.54
CA PRO A 62 -4.72 -17.26 -16.86
C PRO A 62 -4.84 -18.78 -17.06
N GLU A 63 -4.47 -19.30 -18.23
CA GLU A 63 -4.57 -20.74 -18.52
C GLU A 63 -3.47 -21.52 -17.79
N LEU A 64 -2.27 -20.94 -17.69
CA LEU A 64 -1.17 -21.52 -16.91
C LEU A 64 -1.51 -21.57 -15.42
N ILE A 65 -2.11 -20.50 -14.90
CA ILE A 65 -2.57 -20.42 -13.50
C ILE A 65 -3.63 -21.50 -13.22
N LYS A 66 -4.66 -21.61 -14.07
CA LYS A 66 -5.68 -22.65 -13.94
C LYS A 66 -5.09 -24.06 -13.99
N GLY A 67 -4.17 -24.31 -14.93
CA GLY A 67 -3.50 -25.60 -15.06
C GLY A 67 -2.65 -25.96 -13.85
N TRP A 68 -2.04 -24.97 -13.20
CA TRP A 68 -1.34 -25.15 -11.93
C TRP A 68 -2.30 -25.55 -10.80
N PHE A 69 -3.39 -24.81 -10.60
CA PHE A 69 -4.37 -25.10 -9.54
C PHE A 69 -5.02 -26.48 -9.70
N LYS A 70 -5.31 -26.90 -10.95
CA LYS A 70 -5.82 -28.25 -11.21
C LYS A 70 -4.85 -29.32 -10.71
N ARG A 71 -3.56 -29.22 -11.09
CA ARG A 71 -2.51 -30.15 -10.65
C ARG A 71 -2.30 -30.13 -9.14
N PHE A 72 -2.41 -28.96 -8.52
CA PHE A 72 -2.32 -28.81 -7.08
C PHE A 72 -3.44 -29.59 -6.37
N HIS A 73 -4.70 -29.41 -6.78
CA HIS A 73 -5.83 -30.16 -6.22
C HIS A 73 -5.74 -31.67 -6.47
N ASP A 74 -5.36 -32.09 -7.68
CA ASP A 74 -5.16 -33.50 -8.02
C ASP A 74 -4.08 -34.13 -7.11
N THR A 75 -3.04 -33.38 -6.76
CA THR A 75 -1.95 -33.83 -5.88
C THR A 75 -2.43 -33.96 -4.44
N ILE A 76 -3.17 -32.96 -3.92
CA ILE A 76 -3.79 -33.02 -2.58
C ILE A 76 -4.66 -34.28 -2.47
N GLN A 77 -5.51 -34.52 -3.47
CA GLN A 77 -6.40 -35.68 -3.47
C GLN A 77 -5.63 -37.01 -3.58
N LYS A 78 -4.62 -37.08 -4.44
CA LYS A 78 -3.82 -38.30 -4.65
C LYS A 78 -3.05 -38.73 -3.39
N TYR A 79 -2.50 -37.78 -2.65
CA TYR A 79 -1.68 -38.05 -1.48
C TYR A 79 -2.43 -37.89 -0.15
N GLY A 80 -3.71 -37.51 -0.18
CA GLY A 80 -4.52 -37.31 1.02
C GLY A 80 -3.99 -36.22 1.94
N ILE A 81 -3.43 -35.14 1.37
CA ILE A 81 -2.85 -34.03 2.14
C ILE A 81 -3.98 -33.32 2.88
N VAL A 82 -3.86 -33.21 4.20
CA VAL A 82 -4.84 -32.50 5.03
C VAL A 82 -4.59 -30.99 4.98
N GLU A 83 -5.65 -30.20 5.13
CA GLU A 83 -5.54 -28.72 5.08
C GLU A 83 -4.58 -28.15 6.13
N GLN A 84 -4.41 -28.83 7.26
CA GLN A 84 -3.47 -28.49 8.35
C GLN A 84 -1.99 -28.59 7.94
N ASP A 85 -1.69 -29.33 6.87
CA ASP A 85 -0.34 -29.53 6.35
C ASP A 85 -0.03 -28.62 5.15
N ILE A 86 -0.97 -27.76 4.75
CA ILE A 86 -0.81 -26.83 3.63
C ILE A 86 -0.36 -25.46 4.16
N TYR A 87 0.88 -25.10 3.91
CA TYR A 87 1.43 -23.80 4.33
C TYR A 87 1.65 -22.90 3.11
N ASN A 88 1.08 -21.70 3.14
CA ASN A 88 1.47 -20.65 2.21
C ASN A 88 2.74 -19.98 2.74
N MET A 89 3.82 -20.04 1.97
CA MET A 89 5.09 -19.39 2.32
C MET A 89 5.37 -18.27 1.33
N ASP A 90 5.76 -17.12 1.86
CA ASP A 90 6.16 -15.98 1.04
C ASP A 90 7.30 -15.20 1.71
N GLU A 91 8.07 -14.50 0.90
CA GLU A 91 9.13 -13.60 1.34
C GLU A 91 8.66 -12.15 1.20
N THR A 92 8.69 -11.40 2.29
CA THR A 92 8.42 -9.96 2.26
C THR A 92 9.67 -9.18 2.65
N GLY A 93 10.12 -8.32 1.74
CA GLY A 93 11.18 -7.35 1.98
C GLY A 93 10.61 -6.03 2.51
N PHE A 94 11.04 -5.65 3.71
CA PHE A 94 10.79 -4.34 4.28
C PHE A 94 12.02 -3.46 4.08
N GLN A 95 11.88 -2.39 3.30
CA GLN A 95 12.94 -1.39 3.21
C GLN A 95 12.82 -0.42 4.39
N MET A 96 13.83 -0.41 5.25
CA MET A 96 13.88 0.47 6.41
C MET A 96 13.97 1.93 5.95
N GLY A 97 13.13 2.79 6.52
CA GLY A 97 13.06 4.21 6.15
C GLY A 97 12.14 4.55 4.97
N VAL A 98 11.45 3.55 4.39
CA VAL A 98 10.44 3.77 3.35
C VAL A 98 9.05 3.85 3.96
N ILE A 99 8.38 5.00 3.82
CA ILE A 99 6.96 5.15 4.14
C ILE A 99 6.17 4.42 3.05
N SER A 100 5.82 3.16 3.30
CA SER A 100 5.03 2.34 2.38
C SER A 100 3.58 2.82 2.39
N THR A 101 3.13 3.34 1.25
CA THR A 101 1.76 3.79 0.97
C THR A 101 1.35 5.10 1.65
N ALA A 102 1.32 6.18 0.85
CA ALA A 102 0.73 7.45 1.29
C ALA A 102 -0.56 7.74 0.51
N LYS A 103 -1.57 8.22 1.24
CA LYS A 103 -2.83 8.67 0.64
C LYS A 103 -2.59 10.02 -0.04
N VAL A 104 -2.75 10.04 -1.36
CA VAL A 104 -2.53 11.23 -2.22
C VAL A 104 -3.85 11.85 -2.63
N ILE A 105 -3.86 13.17 -2.82
CA ILE A 105 -5.02 13.94 -3.25
C ILE A 105 -4.84 14.32 -4.71
N CYS A 106 -5.81 13.96 -5.56
CA CYS A 106 -5.78 14.22 -6.99
C CYS A 106 -7.07 14.91 -7.46
N ARG A 107 -7.02 15.62 -8.59
CA ARG A 107 -8.23 16.08 -9.29
C ARG A 107 -9.03 14.87 -9.78
N SER A 108 -10.35 14.95 -9.65
CA SER A 108 -11.33 13.90 -10.02
C SER A 108 -11.18 13.41 -11.46
N GLU A 109 -10.84 14.31 -12.38
CA GLU A 109 -10.65 14.05 -13.81
C GLU A 109 -9.32 13.35 -14.15
N THR A 110 -8.38 13.29 -13.20
CA THR A 110 -7.05 12.73 -13.46
C THR A 110 -7.10 11.20 -13.34
N ARG A 111 -7.46 10.56 -14.44
CA ARG A 111 -7.61 9.10 -14.56
C ARG A 111 -6.27 8.37 -14.71
N GLU A 112 -5.17 9.07 -14.99
CA GLU A 112 -3.90 8.45 -15.46
C GLU A 112 -2.60 8.93 -14.78
N SER A 113 -2.60 9.80 -13.76
CA SER A 113 -1.33 10.26 -13.18
C SER A 113 -0.83 9.31 -12.09
N HIS A 114 0.12 8.44 -12.44
CA HIS A 114 0.87 7.61 -11.51
C HIS A 114 1.67 8.52 -10.56
N ALA A 115 1.27 8.59 -9.30
CA ALA A 115 1.96 9.36 -8.26
C ALA A 115 3.30 8.69 -7.92
N LYS A 116 4.43 9.31 -8.26
CA LYS A 116 5.77 8.76 -7.97
C LYS A 116 6.37 9.39 -6.71
N ILE A 117 6.47 8.65 -5.61
CA ILE A 117 7.16 9.15 -4.41
C ILE A 117 8.67 8.99 -4.60
N ILE A 118 9.45 10.07 -4.40
CA ILE A 118 10.92 10.06 -4.41
C ILE A 118 11.42 9.69 -3.01
N GLN A 119 12.34 8.73 -2.91
CA GLN A 119 12.83 8.14 -1.66
C GLN A 119 14.14 8.82 -1.21
N PRO A 120 14.33 9.09 0.10
CA PRO A 120 15.64 9.44 0.65
C PRO A 120 16.56 8.21 0.70
N GLY A 121 17.83 8.38 0.38
CA GLY A 121 18.79 7.32 0.08
C GLY A 121 19.35 6.54 1.28
N ASN A 122 18.50 5.98 2.13
CA ASN A 122 18.90 4.91 3.05
C ASN A 122 18.25 3.58 2.60
N HIS A 123 19.07 2.54 2.44
CA HIS A 123 18.71 1.30 1.73
C HIS A 123 18.97 0.05 2.57
N GLU A 124 18.74 0.10 3.88
CA GLU A 124 18.76 -1.12 4.67
C GLU A 124 17.48 -1.92 4.41
N TRP A 125 17.63 -3.19 4.06
CA TRP A 125 16.53 -4.11 3.79
C TRP A 125 16.46 -5.14 4.91
N VAL A 126 15.25 -5.39 5.42
CA VAL A 126 14.95 -6.49 6.32
C VAL A 126 14.00 -7.43 5.57
N THR A 127 14.40 -8.68 5.44
CA THR A 127 13.57 -9.72 4.83
C THR A 127 12.90 -10.54 5.91
N ALA A 128 11.59 -10.75 5.79
CA ALA A 128 10.85 -11.72 6.59
C ALA A 128 10.37 -12.86 5.69
N ILE A 129 10.68 -14.10 6.07
CA ILE A 129 10.08 -15.30 5.50
C ILE A 129 8.90 -15.68 6.40
N VAL A 130 7.70 -15.70 5.85
CA VAL A 130 6.47 -15.96 6.60
C VAL A 130 5.78 -17.18 6.04
N ALA A 131 5.41 -18.09 6.94
CA ALA A 131 4.62 -19.29 6.64
C ALA A 131 3.31 -19.23 7.41
N VAL A 132 2.17 -19.43 6.74
CA VAL A 132 0.84 -19.41 7.35
C VAL A 132 0.03 -20.61 6.87
N ASN A 133 -0.65 -21.26 7.80
CA ASN A 133 -1.64 -22.30 7.52
C ASN A 133 -3.06 -21.74 7.69
N ALA A 134 -4.07 -22.35 7.08
CA ALA A 134 -5.46 -21.90 7.21
C ALA A 134 -6.09 -22.16 8.60
N MET A 135 -5.54 -23.09 9.37
CA MET A 135 -6.07 -23.55 10.67
C MET A 135 -5.38 -22.89 11.87
N ASP A 136 -4.09 -22.57 11.75
CA ASP A 136 -3.29 -21.95 12.81
C ASP A 136 -2.72 -20.60 12.36
N GLY A 137 -2.77 -19.61 13.26
CA GLY A 137 -2.23 -18.27 13.03
C GLY A 137 -0.73 -18.25 12.68
N PRO A 138 -0.20 -17.12 12.19
CA PRO A 138 1.14 -17.05 11.61
C PRO A 138 2.23 -17.54 12.59
N TYR A 139 2.95 -18.60 12.20
CA TYR A 139 4.11 -19.09 12.92
C TYR A 139 5.30 -18.16 12.65
N LEU A 140 5.41 -17.07 13.40
CA LEU A 140 6.59 -16.21 13.38
C LEU A 140 7.72 -16.85 14.18
N ARG A 141 8.55 -17.67 13.53
CA ARG A 141 9.86 -18.02 14.10
C ARG A 141 10.80 -16.84 13.91
N ARG A 142 11.12 -16.17 15.02
CA ARG A 142 12.19 -15.17 15.08
C ARG A 142 13.51 -15.91 14.83
N LEU A 143 14.05 -15.79 13.62
CA LEU A 143 15.43 -16.17 13.36
C LEU A 143 16.32 -15.00 13.79
N PHE A 144 16.91 -15.13 14.97
CA PHE A 144 18.18 -14.50 15.34
C PHE A 144 19.13 -15.63 15.74
#